data_AF-A0A947SVT7-F1
#
_entry.id   AF-A0A947SVT7-F1
#
_cell.length_a   1.000
_cell.length_b   1.000
_cell.length_c   1.000
_cell.angle_alpha   90.00
_cell.angle_beta   90.00
_cell.angle_gamma   90.00
#
_symmetry.space_group_name_H-M   'P 1'
#
loop_
_entity.id
_entity.type
_entity.pdbx_description
1 polymer ?
#
loop_
_entity_poly.entity_id
_entity_poly.type
_entity_poly.pdbx_seq_one_letter_code
_entity_poly.pdbx_strand_id
1 'polypeptide(L)'
;MPGVTLEHFIRAAADISAHGDNDTLPFDIDTQLISHKQAELAQVAFAFFEQLQGDSEQNSARKISELSVFSERLLAPTGPTGFRVVTKINPFWNIYFNGLGIAIAEALENNRDSRVHSYRFLPSGDSELFDRACSWRAFREKTVVDANASGDEAIIVQTDISSYYEHISHHSTSPHLE
;
A
#
# COMPACT_ATOMS: atom_id res chain seq x y z
N MET A 1 -2.05 13.43 12.42
CA MET A 1 -2.02 13.12 10.97
C MET A 1 -2.87 14.14 10.19
N PRO A 2 -2.56 14.45 8.91
CA PRO A 2 -3.52 15.13 8.04
C PRO A 2 -4.84 14.34 8.03
N GLY A 3 -5.96 15.05 7.96
CA GLY A 3 -7.27 14.43 7.99
C GLY A 3 -7.49 13.56 6.75
N VAL A 4 -8.14 12.42 6.91
CA VAL A 4 -8.55 11.58 5.77
C VAL A 4 -9.63 12.32 4.98
N THR A 5 -9.47 12.43 3.66
CA THR A 5 -10.40 13.12 2.77
C THR A 5 -10.93 12.20 1.67
N LEU A 6 -12.01 12.61 1.00
CA LEU A 6 -12.55 11.90 -0.18
C LEU A 6 -11.50 11.75 -1.29
N GLU A 7 -10.61 12.73 -1.44
CA GLU A 7 -9.57 12.72 -2.48
C GLU A 7 -8.65 11.50 -2.35
N HIS A 8 -8.33 11.07 -1.11
CA HIS A 8 -7.52 9.88 -0.92
C HIS A 8 -8.19 8.62 -1.49
N PHE A 9 -9.52 8.50 -1.35
CA PHE A 9 -10.26 7.35 -1.89
C PHE A 9 -10.44 7.44 -3.41
N ILE A 10 -10.64 8.65 -3.96
CA ILE A 10 -10.65 8.87 -5.42
C ILE A 10 -9.32 8.43 -6.01
N ARG A 11 -8.23 8.84 -5.36
CA ARG A 11 -6.88 8.53 -5.80
C ARG A 11 -6.56 7.03 -5.72
N ALA A 12 -7.00 6.37 -4.65
CA ALA A 12 -6.91 4.92 -4.55
C ALA A 12 -7.65 4.20 -5.68
N ALA A 13 -8.88 4.65 -6.01
CA ALA A 13 -9.63 4.08 -7.12
C ALA A 13 -8.96 4.35 -8.48
N ALA A 14 -8.36 5.52 -8.67
CA ALA A 14 -7.62 5.86 -9.88
C ALA A 14 -6.37 5.00 -10.07
N ASP A 15 -5.59 4.78 -9.01
CA ASP A 15 -4.40 3.91 -9.02
C ASP A 15 -4.76 2.46 -9.35
N ILE A 16 -5.75 1.89 -8.66
CA ILE A 16 -6.21 0.52 -8.94
C ILE A 16 -6.71 0.37 -10.38
N SER A 17 -7.35 1.40 -10.92
CA SER A 17 -7.82 1.37 -12.31
C SER A 17 -6.68 1.41 -13.34
N ALA A 18 -5.61 2.16 -13.03
CA ALA A 18 -4.46 2.32 -13.92
C ALA A 18 -3.48 1.14 -13.82
N HIS A 19 -3.36 0.53 -12.63
CA HIS A 19 -2.28 -0.39 -12.29
C HIS A 19 -2.75 -1.77 -11.81
N GLY A 20 -4.06 -1.95 -11.61
CA GLY A 20 -4.65 -3.20 -11.14
C GLY A 20 -4.69 -3.29 -9.61
N ASP A 21 -5.13 -4.44 -9.09
CA ASP A 21 -5.18 -4.70 -7.65
C ASP A 21 -3.76 -4.75 -7.04
N ASN A 22 -2.89 -5.53 -7.67
CA ASN A 22 -1.47 -5.64 -7.33
C ASN A 22 -0.67 -6.07 -8.56
N ASP A 23 0.66 -6.02 -8.44
CA ASP A 23 1.61 -6.32 -9.52
C ASP A 23 1.65 -7.80 -9.94
N THR A 24 0.98 -8.69 -9.21
CA THR A 24 0.99 -10.14 -9.46
C THR A 24 -0.29 -10.68 -10.07
N LEU A 25 -1.41 -9.94 -9.98
CA LEU A 25 -2.71 -10.36 -10.48
C LEU A 25 -3.03 -9.72 -11.83
N PRO A 26 -3.69 -10.45 -12.74
CA PRO A 26 -4.15 -9.88 -13.99
C PRO A 26 -5.29 -8.87 -13.75
N PHE A 27 -5.46 -7.96 -14.70
CA PHE A 27 -6.65 -7.10 -14.77
C PHE A 27 -7.87 -7.97 -15.10
N ASP A 28 -8.86 -7.94 -14.20
CA ASP A 28 -10.08 -8.71 -14.30
C ASP A 28 -11.34 -7.83 -14.24
N ILE A 29 -12.51 -8.45 -14.10
CA ILE A 29 -13.79 -7.75 -14.07
C ILE A 29 -13.90 -6.76 -12.91
N ASP A 30 -13.23 -7.02 -11.80
CA ASP A 30 -13.26 -6.13 -10.65
C ASP A 30 -12.48 -4.84 -10.94
N THR A 31 -11.29 -4.96 -11.53
CA THR A 31 -10.51 -3.79 -11.95
C THR A 31 -11.25 -2.95 -12.99
N GLN A 32 -12.00 -3.59 -13.90
CA GLN A 32 -12.87 -2.89 -14.85
C GLN A 32 -14.02 -2.17 -14.16
N LEU A 33 -14.69 -2.81 -13.21
CA LEU A 33 -15.76 -2.19 -12.42
C LEU A 33 -15.24 -0.95 -11.72
N ILE A 34 -14.07 -1.04 -11.07
CA ILE A 34 -13.44 0.11 -10.42
C ILE A 34 -13.16 1.21 -11.45
N SER A 35 -12.58 0.88 -12.61
CA SER A 35 -12.30 1.85 -13.67
C SER A 35 -13.55 2.58 -14.18
N HIS A 36 -14.71 1.91 -14.23
CA HIS A 36 -15.95 2.52 -14.70
C HIS A 36 -16.71 3.29 -13.61
N LYS A 37 -16.41 3.04 -12.33
CA LYS A 37 -17.17 3.53 -11.17
C LYS A 37 -16.27 4.15 -10.09
N GLN A 38 -15.13 4.72 -10.48
CA GLN A 38 -14.12 5.25 -9.57
C GLN A 38 -14.71 6.22 -8.55
N ALA A 39 -15.41 7.25 -9.02
CA ALA A 39 -15.96 8.29 -8.17
C ALA A 39 -17.05 7.74 -7.23
N GLU A 40 -17.97 6.91 -7.75
CA GLU A 40 -19.03 6.32 -6.94
C GLU A 40 -18.48 5.38 -5.85
N LEU A 41 -17.52 4.52 -6.19
CA LEU A 41 -16.93 3.59 -5.23
C LEU A 41 -16.07 4.32 -4.19
N ALA A 42 -15.31 5.34 -4.59
CA ALA A 42 -14.59 6.20 -3.67
C ALA A 42 -15.53 6.92 -2.69
N GLN A 43 -16.66 7.43 -3.19
CA GLN A 43 -17.66 8.08 -2.34
C GLN A 43 -18.27 7.11 -1.32
N VAL A 44 -18.54 5.85 -1.70
CA VAL A 44 -19.03 4.82 -0.77
C VAL A 44 -17.97 4.51 0.30
N ALA A 45 -16.70 4.37 -0.09
CA ALA A 45 -15.59 4.12 0.82
C ALA A 45 -15.41 5.29 1.82
N PHE A 46 -15.45 6.52 1.34
CA PHE A 46 -15.36 7.72 2.18
C PHE A 46 -16.56 7.87 3.12
N ALA A 47 -17.79 7.65 2.64
CA ALA A 47 -18.98 7.70 3.47
C ALA A 47 -18.93 6.65 4.61
N PHE A 48 -18.39 5.46 4.31
CA PHE A 48 -18.16 4.44 5.33
C PHE A 48 -17.11 4.89 6.36
N PHE A 49 -16.02 5.55 5.92
CA PHE A 49 -15.04 6.15 6.82
C PHE A 49 -15.69 7.20 7.75
N GLU A 50 -16.46 8.15 7.19
CA GLU A 50 -17.15 9.18 7.98
C GLU A 50 -18.12 8.58 8.98
N GLN A 51 -18.84 7.52 8.60
CA GLN A 51 -19.75 6.79 9.49
C GLN A 51 -19.02 6.16 10.68
N LEU A 52 -17.80 5.66 10.48
CA LEU A 52 -16.99 5.08 11.56
C LEU A 52 -16.35 6.15 12.43
N GLN A 53 -15.92 7.28 11.87
CA GLN A 53 -15.37 8.40 12.63
C GLN A 53 -16.43 9.13 13.47
N GLY A 54 -17.67 9.18 12.99
CA GLY A 54 -18.79 9.80 13.70
C GLY A 54 -19.39 8.95 14.84
N ASP A 55 -18.86 7.75 15.08
CA ASP A 55 -19.34 6.82 16.12
C ASP A 55 -18.27 6.62 17.21
N SER A 56 -18.65 5.97 18.30
CA SER A 56 -17.71 5.52 19.32
C SER A 56 -16.82 4.39 18.81
N GLU A 57 -15.58 4.32 19.30
CA GLU A 57 -14.61 3.27 18.96
C GLU A 57 -15.20 1.86 19.13
N GLN A 58 -15.91 1.60 20.23
CA GLN A 58 -16.55 0.31 20.50
C GLN A 58 -17.58 -0.08 19.43
N ASN A 59 -18.42 0.87 19.02
CA ASN A 59 -19.43 0.62 17.99
C ASN A 59 -18.79 0.46 16.61
N SER A 60 -17.77 1.26 16.28
CA SER A 60 -17.03 1.15 15.03
C SER A 60 -16.31 -0.19 14.91
N ALA A 61 -15.65 -0.64 15.99
CA ALA A 61 -15.06 -1.97 16.06
C ALA A 61 -16.10 -3.08 15.87
N ARG A 62 -17.28 -2.96 16.50
CA ARG A 62 -18.38 -3.91 16.32
C ARG A 62 -18.85 -3.93 14.86
N LYS A 63 -19.13 -2.78 14.25
CA LYS A 63 -19.56 -2.67 12.84
C LYS A 63 -18.57 -3.34 11.90
N ILE A 64 -17.27 -3.08 12.07
CA ILE A 64 -16.23 -3.73 11.28
C ILE A 64 -16.24 -5.24 11.48
N SER A 65 -16.36 -5.72 12.73
CA SER A 65 -16.37 -7.16 13.02
C SER A 65 -17.59 -7.90 12.45
N GLU A 66 -18.72 -7.20 12.28
CA GLU A 66 -19.93 -7.73 11.65
C GLU A 66 -19.82 -7.78 10.12
N LEU A 67 -18.90 -7.00 9.53
CA LEU A 67 -18.60 -7.07 8.10
C LEU A 67 -17.64 -8.23 7.82
N SER A 68 -18.05 -9.14 6.95
CA SER A 68 -17.12 -10.13 6.40
C SER A 68 -16.16 -9.43 5.44
N VAL A 69 -14.93 -9.15 5.87
CA VAL A 69 -13.85 -8.73 4.97
C VAL A 69 -13.43 -9.94 4.13
N PHE A 70 -14.01 -10.05 2.94
CA PHE A 70 -13.71 -11.15 2.03
C PHE A 70 -12.36 -10.95 1.34
N SER A 71 -11.54 -11.99 1.38
CA SER A 71 -10.26 -12.06 0.67
C SER A 71 -10.04 -13.47 0.14
N GLU A 72 -9.43 -13.58 -1.04
CA GLU A 72 -9.09 -14.84 -1.68
C GLU A 72 -7.59 -15.07 -1.60
N ARG A 73 -7.19 -16.29 -1.24
CA ARG A 73 -5.79 -16.71 -1.27
C ARG A 73 -5.51 -17.45 -2.56
N LEU A 74 -4.62 -16.91 -3.38
CA LEU A 74 -4.29 -17.39 -4.72
C LEU A 74 -2.82 -17.78 -4.81
N LEU A 75 -2.48 -18.57 -5.83
CA LEU A 75 -1.11 -18.84 -6.23
C LEU A 75 -0.81 -18.10 -7.53
N ALA A 76 0.05 -17.09 -7.46
CA ALA A 76 0.49 -16.33 -8.63
C ALA A 76 1.87 -16.82 -9.09
N PRO A 77 2.08 -17.06 -10.40
CA PRO A 77 3.38 -17.45 -10.92
C PRO A 77 4.38 -16.29 -10.83
N THR A 78 5.60 -16.55 -10.36
CA THR A 78 6.66 -15.53 -10.25
C THR A 78 7.88 -15.80 -11.11
N GLY A 79 7.80 -16.84 -11.94
CA GLY A 79 8.85 -17.24 -12.87
C GLY A 79 8.55 -18.63 -13.44
N PRO A 80 9.49 -19.19 -14.24
CA PRO A 80 9.29 -20.48 -14.91
C PRO A 80 9.01 -21.67 -13.97
N THR A 81 9.44 -21.58 -12.71
CA THR A 81 9.38 -22.69 -11.74
C THR A 81 8.89 -22.26 -10.35
N GLY A 82 8.37 -21.05 -10.20
CA GLY A 82 8.04 -20.47 -8.89
C GLY A 82 6.63 -19.91 -8.82
N PHE A 83 6.00 -20.08 -7.66
CA PHE A 83 4.73 -19.45 -7.31
C PHE A 83 4.88 -18.68 -6.00
N ARG A 84 4.12 -17.61 -5.84
CA ARG A 84 3.91 -16.92 -4.57
C ARG A 84 2.46 -17.02 -4.16
N VAL A 85 2.25 -17.12 -2.85
CA VAL A 85 0.92 -16.96 -2.27
C VAL A 85 0.59 -15.48 -2.29
N VAL A 86 -0.55 -15.13 -2.87
CA VAL A 86 -1.04 -13.76 -2.96
C VAL A 86 -2.45 -13.68 -2.41
N THR A 87 -2.81 -12.52 -1.87
CA THR A 87 -4.14 -12.27 -1.34
C THR A 87 -4.84 -11.26 -2.23
N LYS A 88 -5.95 -11.65 -2.84
CA LYS A 88 -6.85 -10.73 -3.52
C LYS A 88 -7.89 -10.23 -2.52
N ILE A 89 -8.07 -8.92 -2.42
CA ILE A 89 -9.03 -8.32 -1.49
C ILE A 89 -10.25 -7.88 -2.30
N ASN A 90 -11.44 -7.96 -1.70
CA ASN A 90 -12.65 -7.45 -2.34
C ASN A 90 -12.47 -5.97 -2.79
N PRO A 91 -13.01 -5.58 -3.97
CA PRO A 91 -12.82 -4.24 -4.55
C PRO A 91 -13.12 -3.07 -3.62
N PHE A 92 -14.19 -3.17 -2.82
CA PHE A 92 -14.54 -2.13 -1.87
C PHE A 92 -13.45 -1.94 -0.81
N TRP A 93 -12.99 -3.05 -0.22
CA TRP A 93 -11.95 -3.03 0.81
C TRP A 93 -10.59 -2.61 0.25
N ASN A 94 -10.30 -2.93 -1.01
CA ASN A 94 -9.08 -2.48 -1.68
C ASN A 94 -9.04 -0.95 -1.77
N ILE A 95 -10.10 -0.32 -2.30
CA ILE A 95 -10.23 1.15 -2.34
C ILE A 95 -10.18 1.74 -0.94
N TYR A 96 -10.90 1.13 0.01
CA TYR A 96 -10.98 1.65 1.38
C TYR A 96 -9.62 1.65 2.07
N PHE A 97 -8.90 0.53 2.06
CA PHE A 97 -7.58 0.44 2.70
C PHE A 97 -6.52 1.27 1.98
N ASN A 98 -6.54 1.33 0.64
CA ASN A 98 -5.60 2.19 -0.09
C ASN A 98 -5.89 3.67 0.14
N GLY A 99 -7.15 4.09 0.27
CA GLY A 99 -7.49 5.47 0.62
C GLY A 99 -6.95 5.86 2.00
N LEU A 100 -7.07 4.98 3.00
CA LEU A 100 -6.44 5.19 4.31
C LEU A 100 -4.90 5.18 4.21
N GLY A 101 -4.35 4.25 3.42
CA GLY A 101 -2.91 4.13 3.19
C GLY A 101 -2.31 5.38 2.57
N ILE A 102 -3.00 6.03 1.64
CA ILE A 102 -2.60 7.30 1.03
C ILE A 102 -2.55 8.42 2.09
N ALA A 103 -3.56 8.53 2.95
CA ALA A 103 -3.57 9.51 4.03
C ALA A 103 -2.37 9.32 4.99
N ILE A 104 -2.06 8.06 5.32
CA ILE A 104 -0.90 7.71 6.15
C ILE A 104 0.41 8.03 5.42
N ALA A 105 0.50 7.72 4.13
CA ALA A 105 1.68 7.99 3.32
C ALA A 105 1.96 9.51 3.24
N GLU A 106 0.93 10.33 2.99
CA GLU A 106 1.05 11.79 3.02
C GLU A 106 1.57 12.32 4.36
N ALA A 107 1.13 11.72 5.46
CA ALA A 107 1.56 12.11 6.81
C ALA A 107 3.03 11.76 7.09
N LEU A 108 3.49 10.61 6.59
CA LEU A 108 4.73 9.98 7.02
C LEU A 108 5.87 10.05 6.01
N GLU A 109 5.61 10.35 4.74
CA GLU A 109 6.62 10.31 3.67
C GLU A 109 7.83 11.21 3.96
N ASN A 110 7.60 12.40 4.54
CA ASN A 110 8.67 13.32 4.95
C ASN A 110 9.54 12.78 6.11
N ASN A 111 9.04 11.83 6.89
CA ASN A 111 9.77 11.23 8.01
C ASN A 111 10.61 10.01 7.58
N ARG A 112 10.48 9.56 6.32
CA ARG A 112 11.19 8.38 5.83
C ARG A 112 12.65 8.70 5.55
N ASP A 113 13.53 7.80 5.96
CA ASP A 113 14.96 7.88 5.67
C ASP A 113 15.22 7.99 4.16
N SER A 114 16.10 8.89 3.75
CA SER A 114 16.41 9.16 2.34
C SER A 114 17.06 7.97 1.62
N ARG A 115 17.60 6.99 2.35
CA ARG A 115 18.17 5.75 1.81
C ARG A 115 17.12 4.71 1.47
N VAL A 116 15.88 4.89 1.87
CA VAL A 116 14.79 3.98 1.52
C VAL A 116 14.33 4.29 0.11
N HIS A 117 14.30 3.27 -0.76
CA HIS A 117 13.85 3.40 -2.15
C HIS A 117 12.50 2.75 -2.43
N SER A 118 12.05 1.77 -1.63
CA SER A 118 10.81 1.03 -1.92
C SER A 118 9.57 1.90 -1.68
N TYR A 119 8.65 1.92 -2.65
CA TYR A 119 7.31 2.53 -2.54
C TYR A 119 7.36 3.96 -1.96
N ARG A 120 8.24 4.83 -2.47
CA ARG A 120 8.26 6.25 -2.08
C ARG A 120 7.00 6.92 -2.59
N PHE A 121 6.22 7.49 -1.69
CA PHE A 121 4.95 8.08 -2.05
C PHE A 121 5.17 9.36 -2.86
N LEU A 122 4.44 9.49 -3.97
CA LEU A 122 4.48 10.66 -4.85
C LEU A 122 3.23 11.51 -4.59
N PRO A 123 3.29 12.67 -3.92
CA PRO A 123 2.07 13.43 -3.59
C PRO A 123 1.28 13.92 -4.80
N SER A 124 1.96 14.25 -5.91
CA SER A 124 1.37 14.88 -7.10
C SER A 124 1.22 13.91 -8.29
N GLY A 125 1.01 12.62 -8.01
CA GLY A 125 1.08 11.58 -9.04
C GLY A 125 -0.24 11.27 -9.75
N ASP A 126 -1.34 11.96 -9.47
CA ASP A 126 -2.69 11.58 -9.92
C ASP A 126 -2.95 10.08 -9.65
N SER A 127 -3.01 9.24 -10.71
CA SER A 127 -3.17 7.78 -10.61
C SER A 127 -1.88 7.02 -10.24
N GLU A 128 -0.72 7.65 -10.26
CA GLU A 128 0.54 7.04 -9.81
C GLU A 128 0.74 7.35 -8.32
N LEU A 129 0.79 6.32 -7.47
CA LEU A 129 1.07 6.52 -6.05
C LEU A 129 2.56 6.55 -5.71
N PHE A 130 3.41 5.95 -6.54
CA PHE A 130 4.82 5.74 -6.21
C PHE A 130 5.77 6.43 -7.18
N ASP A 131 6.81 7.06 -6.65
CA ASP A 131 7.86 7.67 -7.47
C ASP A 131 8.68 6.58 -8.18
N ARG A 132 8.60 6.57 -9.52
CA ARG A 132 9.31 5.64 -10.38
C ARG A 132 10.83 5.81 -10.34
N ALA A 133 11.33 7.00 -9.95
CA ALA A 133 12.74 7.21 -9.71
C ALA A 133 13.22 6.45 -8.46
N CYS A 134 12.33 6.17 -7.52
CA CYS A 134 12.59 5.36 -6.33
C CYS A 134 12.19 3.90 -6.59
N SER A 135 13.03 3.21 -7.36
CA SER A 135 12.80 1.82 -7.76
C SER A 135 13.83 0.86 -7.18
N TRP A 136 13.57 -0.45 -7.30
CA TRP A 136 14.55 -1.50 -7.00
C TRP A 136 15.86 -1.31 -7.77
N ARG A 137 15.77 -0.84 -9.01
CA ARG A 137 16.93 -0.53 -9.83
C ARG A 137 17.74 0.63 -9.23
N ALA A 138 17.07 1.72 -8.87
CA ALA A 138 17.71 2.89 -8.27
C ALA A 138 18.42 2.53 -6.95
N PHE A 139 17.81 1.68 -6.13
CA PHE A 139 18.44 1.13 -4.93
C PHE A 139 19.76 0.40 -5.27
N ARG A 140 19.72 -0.55 -6.22
CA ARG A 140 20.91 -1.32 -6.59
C ARG A 140 22.02 -0.43 -7.14
N GLU A 141 21.68 0.52 -8.00
CA GLU A 141 22.65 1.48 -8.56
C GLU A 141 23.28 2.33 -7.45
N LYS A 142 22.48 2.82 -6.50
CA LYS A 142 22.98 3.57 -5.34
C LYS A 142 23.90 2.75 -4.45
N THR A 143 23.56 1.49 -4.18
CA THR A 143 24.41 0.58 -3.38
C THR A 143 25.79 0.37 -4.03
N VAL A 144 25.85 0.23 -5.36
CA VAL A 144 27.13 0.09 -6.08
C VAL A 144 27.96 1.37 -5.98
N VAL A 145 27.34 2.54 -6.15
CA VAL A 145 28.03 3.83 -5.99
C VAL A 145 28.60 3.97 -4.58
N ASP A 146 27.81 3.65 -3.56
CA ASP A 146 28.24 3.76 -2.15
C ASP A 146 29.36 2.78 -1.81
N ALA A 147 29.29 1.55 -2.33
CA ALA A 147 30.36 0.57 -2.17
C ALA A 147 31.68 1.05 -2.80
N ASN A 148 31.63 1.55 -4.04
CA ASN A 148 32.81 2.06 -4.72
C ASN A 148 33.41 3.29 -4.02
N ALA A 149 32.57 4.16 -3.45
CA ALA A 149 33.02 5.33 -2.70
C ALA A 149 33.64 4.97 -1.33
N SER A 150 33.35 3.78 -0.80
CA SER A 150 33.83 3.32 0.50
C SER A 150 35.26 2.75 0.47
N GLY A 151 35.83 2.53 -0.72
CA GLY A 151 37.18 2.02 -0.92
C GLY A 151 37.31 0.50 -0.84
N ASP A 152 38.49 -0.01 -1.21
CA ASP A 152 38.72 -1.45 -1.41
C ASP A 152 38.65 -2.29 -0.11
N GLU A 153 38.75 -1.65 1.06
CA GLU A 153 38.65 -2.30 2.37
C GLU A 153 37.22 -2.30 2.95
N ALA A 154 36.23 -1.84 2.19
CA ALA A 154 34.84 -1.79 2.65
C ALA A 154 34.27 -3.18 2.96
N ILE A 155 33.61 -3.31 4.10
CA ILE A 155 32.91 -4.52 4.51
C ILE A 155 31.42 -4.34 4.23
N ILE A 156 30.85 -5.23 3.41
CA ILE A 156 29.42 -5.26 3.12
C ILE A 156 28.72 -6.21 4.09
N VAL A 157 27.77 -5.67 4.86
CA VAL A 157 26.88 -6.47 5.71
C VAL A 157 25.55 -6.63 4.99
N GLN A 158 25.20 -7.88 4.66
CA GLN A 158 23.92 -8.23 4.07
C GLN A 158 23.04 -8.91 5.12
N THR A 159 21.80 -8.46 5.22
CA THR A 159 20.77 -9.04 6.09
C THR A 159 19.53 -9.35 5.27
N ASP A 160 18.85 -10.44 5.60
CA ASP A 160 17.56 -10.81 5.04
C ASP A 160 16.51 -10.87 6.15
N ILE A 161 15.30 -10.40 5.84
CA ILE A 161 14.16 -10.43 6.76
C ILE A 161 13.08 -11.30 6.12
N SER A 162 13.04 -12.56 6.54
CA SER A 162 12.01 -13.50 6.13
C SER A 162 10.66 -13.21 6.81
N SER A 163 9.54 -13.47 6.12
CA SER A 163 8.19 -13.40 6.70
C SER A 163 7.87 -12.09 7.40
N TYR A 164 8.31 -10.94 6.84
CA TYR A 164 8.14 -9.62 7.47
C TYR A 164 6.71 -9.39 7.96
N TYR A 165 5.71 -9.51 7.07
CA TYR A 165 4.30 -9.27 7.41
C TYR A 165 3.74 -10.17 8.52
N GLU A 166 4.23 -11.39 8.67
CA GLU A 166 3.77 -12.33 9.70
C GLU A 166 4.34 -12.01 11.08
N HIS A 167 5.43 -11.22 11.14
CA HIS A 167 6.18 -10.94 12.36
C HIS A 167 6.12 -9.47 12.79
N ILE A 168 5.34 -8.63 12.11
CA ILE A 168 5.07 -7.26 12.58
C ILE A 168 4.21 -7.35 13.86
N SER A 169 4.72 -6.80 14.96
CA SER A 169 3.97 -6.73 16.22
C SER A 169 3.01 -5.53 16.22
N HIS A 170 1.71 -5.81 16.21
CA HIS A 170 0.65 -4.80 16.28
C HIS A 170 0.77 -3.89 17.51
N HIS A 171 1.20 -4.43 18.67
CA HIS A 171 1.38 -3.65 19.89
C HIS A 171 2.50 -2.61 19.74
N SER A 172 3.58 -2.93 19.02
CA SER A 172 4.68 -1.99 18.81
C SER A 172 4.39 -0.91 17.79
N THR A 173 3.45 -1.14 16.86
CA THR A 173 3.17 -0.20 15.75
C THR A 173 2.14 0.87 16.10
N SER A 174 1.15 0.58 16.96
CA SER A 174 0.07 1.51 17.28
C SER A 174 0.53 2.90 17.78
N PRO A 175 1.53 3.03 18.69
CA PRO A 175 1.96 4.33 19.19
C PRO A 175 2.63 5.24 18.15
N HIS A 176 3.04 4.70 17.00
CA HIS A 176 3.70 5.45 15.93
C HIS A 176 2.73 5.91 14.84
N LEU A 177 1.45 5.58 14.97
CA LEU A 177 0.37 5.92 14.04
C LEU A 177 -0.61 6.98 14.59
N GLU A 178 -0.37 7.50 15.80
CA GLU A 178 -1.12 8.62 16.40
C GLU A 178 -0.42 9.97 16.09
#